data_AF-A0A8R1HQZ3-F1
#
_entry.id   AF-A0A8R1HQZ3-F1
#
_cell.length_a   1.000
_cell.length_b   1.000
_cell.length_c   1.000
_cell.angle_alpha   90.00
_cell.angle_beta   90.00
_cell.angle_gamma   90.00
#
_symmetry.space_group_name_H-M   'P 1'
#
loop_
_entity.id
_entity.type
_entity.pdbx_description
1 polymer ?
#
loop_
_entity_poly.entity_id
_entity_poly.type
_entity_poly.pdbx_seq_one_letter_code
_entity_poly.pdbx_strand_id
1 'polypeptide(L)'
;MPLQPGENYECIEIEIMKEIAQISTNKLKLYECLRKTNTNPNYLRAVEDLILLNYSTKPSFNTIQYIPVSIYMEDLTVLSRDLQFEDTFPDTPQLRVIRFGLTQLAKHQWWSMAHQTLIFDVNFLGIDGFEVDHDDYEKLIENFDNAMKKYKPPNIFKRKFLLLPIFTRSESYLTLIVNPAGVVKPENAGRPGTCTMVNIGTKDLSPYKNIVLPRIHKVLELFMEREKPAQRYERFVPESIEEFEIVLPQMARAEKGFGMLYAMDQFLNEQKRIEDWRKIINEIGKDPDNMMRDMGNLRIRLAHAVYKHVETEGGRIQRHIAKKRLLIAEHRRKMIESGQETVDKESVSEIERVIEWLADTKTKLREEIKYVGIL
;
A
#
# COMPACT_ATOMS: atom_id res chain seq x y z
N MET A 1 1.03 35.54 11.73
CA MET A 1 1.33 36.65 12.66
C MET A 1 2.84 36.77 12.74
N PRO A 2 3.42 37.97 12.73
CA PRO A 2 4.82 38.15 13.12
C PRO A 2 5.03 37.61 14.54
N LEU A 3 6.27 37.20 14.85
CA LEU A 3 6.68 36.79 16.20
C LEU A 3 6.13 37.78 17.24
N GLN A 4 5.50 37.28 18.29
CA GLN A 4 5.16 38.17 19.40
C GLN A 4 6.45 38.65 20.07
N PRO A 5 6.46 39.87 20.67
CA PRO A 5 7.63 40.36 21.39
C PRO A 5 8.12 39.35 22.44
N GLY A 6 9.37 38.90 22.32
CA GLY A 6 9.98 37.90 23.22
C GLY A 6 9.87 36.45 22.76
N GLU A 7 9.13 36.16 21.69
CA GLU A 7 9.10 34.82 21.10
C GLU A 7 10.30 34.59 20.18
N ASN A 8 10.91 33.42 20.33
CA ASN A 8 11.93 32.90 19.42
C ASN A 8 11.42 31.66 18.69
N TYR A 9 12.06 31.36 17.55
CA TYR A 9 11.91 30.07 16.90
C TYR A 9 12.70 29.02 17.66
N GLU A 10 12.08 27.88 17.91
CA GLU A 10 12.78 26.69 18.38
C GLU A 10 13.62 26.11 17.24
N CYS A 11 14.73 25.43 17.56
CA CYS A 11 15.59 24.83 16.54
C CYS A 11 14.81 23.93 15.57
N ILE A 12 13.86 23.16 16.08
CA ILE A 12 13.01 22.29 15.26
C ILE A 12 12.05 23.07 14.35
N GLU A 13 11.57 24.24 14.79
CA GLU A 13 10.72 25.09 13.98
C GLU A 13 11.51 25.70 12.80
N ILE A 14 12.76 26.10 13.05
CA ILE A 14 13.66 26.60 12.00
C ILE A 14 13.93 25.51 10.95
N GLU A 15 14.18 24.28 11.40
CA GLU A 15 14.40 23.13 10.52
C GLU A 15 13.16 22.85 9.65
N ILE A 16 11.96 22.83 10.25
CA ILE A 16 10.70 22.64 9.51
C ILE A 16 10.46 23.78 8.51
N MET A 17 10.68 25.04 8.93
CA MET A 17 10.53 26.20 8.04
C MET A 17 11.46 26.12 6.84
N LYS A 18 12.70 25.63 7.00
CA LYS A 18 13.63 25.43 5.87
C LYS A 18 13.10 24.41 4.88
N GLU A 19 12.53 23.29 5.34
CA GLU A 19 11.93 22.30 4.43
C GLU A 19 10.69 22.85 3.72
N ILE A 20 9.78 23.49 4.44
CA ILE A 20 8.56 24.07 3.84
C ILE A 20 8.89 25.19 2.84
N ALA A 21 9.91 26.01 3.13
CA ALA A 21 10.35 27.09 2.24
C ALA A 21 10.81 26.57 0.86
N GLN A 22 11.34 25.34 0.79
CA GLN A 22 11.72 24.71 -0.48
C GLN A 22 10.50 24.24 -1.29
N ILE A 23 9.37 24.05 -0.62
CA ILE A 23 8.14 23.51 -1.22
C ILE A 23 7.18 24.63 -1.62
N SER A 24 6.86 25.54 -0.68
CA SER A 24 5.88 26.61 -0.92
C SER A 24 5.99 27.76 0.09
N THR A 25 6.16 28.98 -0.44
CA THR A 25 6.13 30.23 0.33
C THR A 25 4.79 30.45 1.05
N ASN A 26 3.68 29.98 0.47
CA ASN A 26 2.36 30.11 1.10
C ASN A 26 2.20 29.16 2.28
N LYS A 27 2.67 27.92 2.16
CA LYS A 27 2.69 26.95 3.27
C LYS A 27 3.62 27.40 4.39
N LEU A 28 4.75 28.04 4.05
CA LEU A 28 5.65 28.63 5.04
C LEU A 28 4.94 29.69 5.90
N LYS A 29 4.25 30.63 5.26
CA LYS A 29 3.47 31.66 5.97
C LYS A 29 2.39 31.03 6.86
N LEU A 30 1.71 30.00 6.36
CA LEU A 30 0.70 29.29 7.14
C LEU A 30 1.33 28.59 8.36
N TYR A 31 2.47 27.94 8.18
CA TYR A 31 3.23 27.29 9.26
C TYR A 31 3.66 28.31 10.31
N GLU A 32 4.25 29.44 9.91
CA GLU A 32 4.66 30.51 10.83
C GLU A 32 3.49 30.99 11.70
N CYS A 33 2.28 31.09 11.12
CA CYS A 33 1.08 31.49 11.85
C CYS A 33 0.59 30.42 12.84
N LEU A 34 0.89 29.14 12.62
CA LEU A 34 0.29 28.02 13.34
C LEU A 34 1.29 27.25 14.21
N ARG A 35 2.60 27.53 14.12
CA ARG A 35 3.67 26.76 14.79
C ARG A 35 3.48 26.62 16.31
N LYS A 36 2.87 27.61 16.98
CA LYS A 36 2.60 27.55 18.44
C LYS A 36 1.25 26.95 18.80
N THR A 37 0.40 26.67 17.80
CA THR A 37 -0.85 25.95 18.04
C THR A 37 -0.56 24.46 18.15
N ASN A 38 -1.03 23.84 19.24
CA ASN A 38 -0.86 22.40 19.49
C ASN A 38 -2.08 21.57 19.07
N THR A 39 -3.23 22.22 18.88
CA THR A 39 -4.52 21.56 18.65
C THR A 39 -5.25 22.07 17.40
N ASN A 40 -4.69 23.03 16.67
CA ASN A 40 -5.34 23.58 15.47
C ASN A 40 -5.08 22.65 14.26
N PRO A 41 -6.12 22.05 13.65
CA PRO A 41 -5.95 21.12 12.52
C PRO A 41 -5.39 21.79 11.27
N ASN A 42 -5.51 23.12 11.11
CA ASN A 42 -4.90 23.83 9.98
C ASN A 42 -3.37 23.73 9.98
N TYR A 43 -2.74 23.40 11.11
CA TYR A 43 -1.32 23.11 11.17
C TYR A 43 -0.96 21.98 10.19
N LEU A 44 -1.81 20.96 10.07
CA LEU A 44 -1.57 19.80 9.20
C LEU A 44 -1.51 20.20 7.73
N ARG A 45 -2.33 21.17 7.29
CA ARG A 45 -2.27 21.73 5.93
C ARG A 45 -0.96 22.44 5.63
N ALA A 46 -0.35 23.06 6.65
CA ALA A 46 0.92 23.74 6.49
C ALA A 46 2.10 22.78 6.27
N VAL A 47 1.98 21.55 6.79
CA VAL A 47 3.03 20.53 6.76
C VAL A 47 2.69 19.34 5.87
N GLU A 48 1.60 19.40 5.10
CA GLU A 48 1.02 18.23 4.40
C GLU A 48 1.98 17.59 3.37
N ASP A 49 2.85 18.40 2.76
CA ASP A 49 3.87 17.96 1.79
C ASP A 49 5.19 17.50 2.44
N LEU A 50 5.29 17.51 3.78
CA LEU A 50 6.49 17.01 4.44
C LEU A 50 6.49 15.47 4.44
N ILE A 51 7.66 14.91 4.12
CA ILE A 51 7.89 13.48 4.06
C ILE A 51 8.02 12.94 5.49
N LEU A 52 7.15 12.00 5.85
CA LEU A 52 7.23 11.23 7.09
C LEU A 52 8.11 9.99 6.95
N LEU A 53 8.06 9.36 5.79
CA LEU A 53 8.68 8.07 5.53
C LEU A 53 9.19 8.07 4.09
N ASN A 54 10.45 7.70 3.89
CA ASN A 54 10.99 7.54 2.56
C ASN A 54 12.03 6.42 2.53
N TYR A 55 11.69 5.32 1.89
CA TYR A 55 12.58 4.19 1.72
C TYR A 55 12.24 3.43 0.43
N SER A 56 13.10 2.48 0.06
CA SER A 56 12.79 1.53 -1.01
C SER A 56 12.97 0.10 -0.50
N THR A 57 11.96 -0.72 -0.74
CA THR A 57 12.05 -2.16 -0.44
C THR A 57 12.85 -2.80 -1.56
N LYS A 58 13.99 -3.43 -1.23
CA LYS A 58 14.79 -4.17 -2.20
C LYS A 58 14.02 -5.42 -2.68
N PRO A 59 14.29 -5.92 -3.90
CA PRO A 59 13.82 -7.21 -4.35
C PRO A 59 14.19 -8.28 -3.32
N SER A 60 13.27 -9.19 -3.07
CA SER A 60 13.42 -10.25 -2.06
C SER A 60 12.90 -11.58 -2.61
N PHE A 61 12.75 -12.59 -1.75
CA PHE A 61 12.23 -13.89 -2.18
C PHE A 61 10.81 -13.81 -2.75
N ASN A 62 9.97 -12.89 -2.25
CA ASN A 62 8.57 -12.74 -2.65
C ASN A 62 8.25 -11.42 -3.35
N THR A 63 9.25 -10.58 -3.66
CA THR A 63 9.05 -9.31 -4.38
C THR A 63 10.00 -9.20 -5.57
N ILE A 64 9.47 -8.82 -6.74
CA ILE A 64 10.24 -8.87 -8.00
C ILE A 64 11.19 -7.68 -8.19
N GLN A 65 10.83 -6.50 -7.69
CA GLN A 65 11.54 -5.25 -7.96
C GLN A 65 11.69 -4.38 -6.72
N TYR A 66 12.45 -3.29 -6.88
CA TYR A 66 12.48 -2.22 -5.90
C TYR A 66 11.12 -1.53 -5.88
N ILE A 67 10.52 -1.47 -4.70
CA ILE A 67 9.25 -0.74 -4.51
C ILE A 67 9.59 0.55 -3.76
N PRO A 68 9.52 1.72 -4.42
CA PRO A 68 9.72 3.00 -3.76
C PRO A 68 8.51 3.30 -2.87
N VAL A 69 8.78 3.73 -1.65
CA VAL A 69 7.77 4.10 -0.67
C VAL A 69 8.09 5.49 -0.16
N SER A 70 7.14 6.39 -0.32
CA SER A 70 7.20 7.73 0.25
C SER A 70 5.84 8.06 0.83
N ILE A 71 5.77 8.27 2.15
CA ILE A 71 4.55 8.68 2.85
C ILE A 71 4.75 10.11 3.33
N TYR A 72 3.77 10.95 3.00
CA TYR A 72 3.69 12.35 3.36
C TYR A 72 2.72 12.55 4.52
N MET A 73 2.76 13.73 5.15
CA MET A 73 1.81 14.08 6.21
C MET A 73 0.35 14.02 5.75
N GLU A 74 0.06 14.39 4.48
CA GLU A 74 -1.27 14.25 3.89
C GLU A 74 -1.72 12.78 3.80
N ASP A 75 -0.82 11.83 3.54
CA ASP A 75 -1.21 10.42 3.41
C ASP A 75 -1.72 9.82 4.72
N LEU A 76 -1.29 10.37 5.85
CA LEU A 76 -1.79 9.95 7.15
C LEU A 76 -3.27 10.29 7.33
N THR A 77 -3.85 11.26 6.61
CA THR A 77 -5.29 11.52 6.71
C THR A 77 -6.08 10.35 6.16
N VAL A 78 -5.63 9.78 5.04
CA VAL A 78 -6.25 8.62 4.41
C VAL A 78 -6.03 7.35 5.25
N LEU A 79 -4.82 7.17 5.80
CA LEU A 79 -4.48 5.99 6.61
C LEU A 79 -5.08 6.02 8.02
N SER A 80 -5.13 7.20 8.64
CA SER A 80 -5.56 7.38 10.04
C SER A 80 -7.00 7.85 10.15
N ARG A 81 -7.77 7.84 9.04
CA ARG A 81 -9.14 8.35 8.99
C ARG A 81 -9.98 7.82 10.15
N ASP A 82 -10.00 6.50 10.27
CA ASP A 82 -10.78 5.76 11.28
C ASP A 82 -10.17 5.93 12.70
N LEU A 83 -8.89 6.29 12.82
CA LEU A 83 -8.20 6.55 14.10
C LEU A 83 -8.38 7.97 14.65
N GLN A 84 -8.64 8.94 13.77
CA GLN A 84 -8.53 10.37 14.07
C GLN A 84 -9.81 11.16 13.77
N PHE A 85 -10.92 10.46 13.53
CA PHE A 85 -12.22 11.06 13.19
C PHE A 85 -12.15 11.98 11.97
N GLU A 86 -11.31 11.65 11.00
CA GLU A 86 -11.12 12.45 9.77
C GLU A 86 -12.13 12.09 8.67
N ASP A 87 -13.28 11.53 9.07
CA ASP A 87 -14.37 11.06 8.19
C ASP A 87 -15.04 12.17 7.38
N THR A 88 -14.76 13.43 7.70
CA THR A 88 -15.44 14.59 7.08
C THR A 88 -15.28 14.68 5.56
N PHE A 89 -14.17 14.19 4.98
CA PHE A 89 -13.99 14.06 3.53
C PHE A 89 -13.02 12.91 3.20
N PRO A 90 -13.50 11.70 2.84
CA PRO A 90 -12.61 10.59 2.56
C PRO A 90 -11.89 10.82 1.22
N ASP A 91 -10.59 11.13 1.30
CA ASP A 91 -9.73 11.30 0.13
C ASP A 91 -9.36 9.93 -0.48
N THR A 92 -9.15 9.92 -1.80
CA THR A 92 -8.70 8.72 -2.49
C THR A 92 -7.23 8.46 -2.17
N PRO A 93 -6.84 7.25 -1.73
CA PRO A 93 -5.45 6.94 -1.46
C PRO A 93 -4.61 7.15 -2.72
N GLN A 94 -3.50 7.87 -2.56
CA GLN A 94 -2.53 8.02 -3.63
C GLN A 94 -1.77 6.72 -3.86
N LEU A 95 -1.18 6.56 -5.05
CA LEU A 95 -0.43 5.34 -5.43
C LEU A 95 0.66 4.97 -4.40
N ARG A 96 1.29 5.97 -3.78
CA ARG A 96 2.31 5.77 -2.75
C ARG A 96 1.78 5.15 -1.46
N VAL A 97 0.53 5.43 -1.08
CA VAL A 97 -0.16 4.78 0.04
C VAL A 97 -0.42 3.31 -0.28
N ILE A 98 -0.85 3.04 -1.52
CA ILE A 98 -1.06 1.68 -2.00
C ILE A 98 0.24 0.88 -2.04
N ARG A 99 1.33 1.47 -2.56
CA ARG A 99 2.67 0.86 -2.52
C ARG A 99 3.15 0.59 -1.10
N PHE A 100 2.94 1.53 -0.18
CA PHE A 100 3.26 1.31 1.23
C PHE A 100 2.50 0.11 1.79
N GLY A 101 1.18 0.07 1.60
CA GLY A 101 0.33 -1.05 2.02
C GLY A 101 0.81 -2.38 1.47
N LEU A 102 1.14 -2.42 0.17
CA LEU A 102 1.72 -3.58 -0.49
C LEU A 102 3.02 -4.05 0.18
N THR A 103 3.94 -3.14 0.50
CA THR A 103 5.19 -3.52 1.17
C THR A 103 4.98 -4.05 2.59
N GLN A 104 3.97 -3.55 3.31
CA GLN A 104 3.66 -4.07 4.65
C GLN A 104 3.06 -5.47 4.58
N LEU A 105 2.13 -5.69 3.64
CA LEU A 105 1.54 -7.02 3.41
C LEU A 105 2.58 -8.04 2.95
N ALA A 106 3.48 -7.65 2.05
CA ALA A 106 4.56 -8.53 1.60
C ALA A 106 5.53 -8.93 2.73
N LYS A 107 5.77 -8.05 3.71
CA LYS A 107 6.62 -8.34 4.88
C LYS A 107 5.96 -9.29 5.87
N HIS A 108 4.64 -9.25 5.98
CA HIS A 108 3.87 -10.11 6.89
C HIS A 108 3.40 -11.42 6.23
N GLN A 109 3.81 -11.69 4.99
CA GLN A 109 3.52 -12.96 4.35
C GLN A 109 4.18 -14.10 5.12
N TRP A 110 3.41 -15.16 5.38
CA TRP A 110 3.94 -16.35 6.04
C TRP A 110 5.15 -16.91 5.29
N TRP A 111 6.28 -17.09 6.00
CA TRP A 111 7.59 -17.42 5.40
C TRP A 111 7.54 -18.63 4.46
N SER A 112 6.79 -19.68 4.82
CA SER A 112 6.66 -20.90 4.00
C SER A 112 6.04 -20.62 2.62
N MET A 113 5.15 -19.63 2.54
CA MET A 113 4.44 -19.23 1.32
C MET A 113 5.20 -18.16 0.52
N ALA A 114 6.09 -17.40 1.16
CA ALA A 114 6.89 -16.36 0.52
C ALA A 114 7.76 -16.91 -0.63
N HIS A 115 8.26 -18.14 -0.52
CA HIS A 115 9.03 -18.77 -1.61
C HIS A 115 8.17 -19.24 -2.79
N GLN A 116 6.87 -19.41 -2.57
CA GLN A 116 5.96 -19.88 -3.61
C GLN A 116 5.25 -18.74 -4.34
N THR A 117 5.27 -17.54 -3.75
CA THR A 117 4.52 -16.38 -4.20
C THR A 117 5.46 -15.28 -4.65
N LEU A 118 5.15 -14.60 -5.76
CA LEU A 118 5.87 -13.43 -6.19
C LEU A 118 4.90 -12.25 -6.37
N ILE A 119 5.18 -11.17 -5.64
CA ILE A 119 4.39 -9.94 -5.61
C ILE A 119 5.07 -8.91 -6.51
N PHE A 120 4.28 -8.36 -7.43
CA PHE A 120 4.70 -7.27 -8.30
C PHE A 120 4.37 -5.92 -7.65
N ASP A 121 5.12 -4.89 -8.04
CA ASP A 121 4.74 -3.51 -7.67
C ASP A 121 3.42 -3.13 -8.34
N VAL A 122 2.74 -2.15 -7.76
CA VAL A 122 1.51 -1.59 -8.31
C VAL A 122 1.81 -0.98 -9.67
N ASN A 123 1.02 -1.35 -10.68
CA ASN A 123 1.20 -0.94 -12.08
C ASN A 123 2.59 -1.28 -12.62
N PHE A 124 3.12 -2.45 -12.27
CA PHE A 124 4.40 -2.96 -12.75
C PHE A 124 4.60 -2.69 -14.25
N LEU A 125 5.74 -2.12 -14.64
CA LEU A 125 6.08 -1.75 -16.03
C LEU A 125 5.12 -0.78 -16.74
N GLY A 126 4.22 -0.12 -16.01
CA GLY A 126 3.23 0.78 -16.61
C GLY A 126 2.14 0.01 -17.37
N ILE A 127 1.76 -1.18 -16.90
CA ILE A 127 0.67 -1.99 -17.47
C ILE A 127 -0.70 -1.27 -17.51
N ASP A 128 -0.83 -0.15 -16.80
CA ASP A 128 -2.01 0.71 -16.79
C ASP A 128 -1.97 1.84 -17.84
N GLY A 129 -0.92 1.91 -18.68
CA GLY A 129 -0.74 2.95 -19.69
C GLY A 129 -1.88 3.02 -20.72
N PHE A 130 -2.29 4.26 -21.05
CA PHE A 130 -3.39 4.57 -21.97
C PHE A 130 -2.95 5.29 -23.26
N GLU A 131 -1.65 5.37 -23.52
CA GLU A 131 -1.15 6.05 -24.73
C GLU A 131 -1.61 5.25 -25.96
N VAL A 132 -2.38 5.91 -26.84
CA VAL A 132 -3.11 5.33 -27.98
C VAL A 132 -2.25 5.28 -29.25
N ASP A 133 -1.00 5.75 -29.21
CA ASP A 133 -0.18 5.87 -30.41
C ASP A 133 0.67 4.61 -30.67
N HIS A 134 0.25 3.88 -31.70
CA HIS A 134 1.04 3.05 -32.63
C HIS A 134 2.40 2.51 -32.17
N ASP A 135 2.39 1.58 -31.22
CA ASP A 135 2.88 0.19 -31.33
C ASP A 135 2.61 -0.47 -29.96
N ASP A 136 1.61 -1.36 -29.86
CA ASP A 136 0.76 -1.59 -28.67
C ASP A 136 1.47 -1.95 -27.35
N TYR A 137 2.76 -2.29 -27.40
CA TYR A 137 3.57 -2.69 -26.24
C TYR A 137 4.98 -2.10 -26.20
N GLU A 138 5.38 -1.19 -27.09
CA GLU A 138 6.76 -0.66 -27.14
C GLU A 138 7.25 -0.15 -25.79
N LYS A 139 6.49 0.75 -25.16
CA LYS A 139 6.81 1.30 -23.84
C LYS A 139 6.84 0.23 -22.74
N LEU A 140 6.00 -0.81 -22.84
CA LEU A 140 6.01 -1.93 -21.91
C LEU A 140 7.29 -2.77 -22.06
N ILE A 141 7.72 -3.00 -23.31
CA ILE A 141 8.96 -3.71 -23.65
C ILE A 141 10.18 -2.90 -23.18
N GLU A 142 10.21 -1.59 -23.45
CA GLU A 142 11.27 -0.70 -22.98
C GLU A 142 11.38 -0.72 -21.45
N ASN A 143 10.25 -0.59 -20.76
CA ASN A 143 10.19 -0.68 -19.30
C ASN A 143 10.69 -2.04 -18.81
N PHE A 144 10.30 -3.13 -19.48
CA PHE A 144 10.74 -4.49 -19.16
C PHE A 144 12.26 -4.60 -19.26
N ASP A 145 12.83 -4.21 -20.39
CA ASP A 145 14.28 -4.27 -20.64
C ASP A 145 15.06 -3.41 -19.63
N ASN A 146 14.57 -2.21 -19.33
CA ASN A 146 15.16 -1.34 -18.32
C ASN A 146 15.11 -1.97 -16.92
N ALA A 147 14.00 -2.60 -16.55
CA ALA A 147 13.87 -3.32 -15.29
C ALA A 147 14.81 -4.54 -15.22
N MET A 148 14.90 -5.33 -16.30
CA MET A 148 15.74 -6.54 -16.37
C MET A 148 17.24 -6.22 -16.46
N LYS A 149 17.64 -5.07 -17.00
CA LYS A 149 19.03 -4.58 -16.94
C LYS A 149 19.42 -4.20 -15.52
N LYS A 150 18.50 -3.55 -14.80
CA LYS A 150 18.76 -3.06 -13.45
C LYS A 150 18.72 -4.19 -12.41
N TYR A 151 17.89 -5.21 -12.63
CA TYR A 151 17.68 -6.31 -11.70
C TYR A 151 17.67 -7.65 -12.44
N LYS A 152 18.22 -8.71 -11.82
CA LYS A 152 18.06 -10.08 -12.31
C LYS A 152 16.95 -10.78 -11.52
N PRO A 153 15.66 -10.55 -11.80
CA PRO A 153 14.60 -11.18 -11.03
C PRO A 153 14.60 -12.69 -11.28
N PRO A 154 14.11 -13.47 -10.29
CA PRO A 154 13.99 -14.91 -10.41
C PRO A 154 13.04 -15.28 -11.56
N ASN A 155 13.18 -16.50 -12.05
CA ASN A 155 12.26 -17.06 -13.02
C ASN A 155 10.85 -17.16 -12.42
N ILE A 156 9.92 -16.37 -12.96
CA ILE A 156 8.56 -16.26 -12.44
C ILE A 156 7.76 -17.56 -12.61
N PHE A 157 8.10 -18.39 -13.60
CA PHE A 157 7.43 -19.67 -13.88
C PHE A 157 7.78 -20.76 -12.87
N LYS A 158 8.80 -20.55 -12.03
CA LYS A 158 9.11 -21.45 -10.91
C LYS A 158 8.25 -21.18 -9.67
N ARG A 159 7.45 -20.11 -9.68
CA ARG A 159 6.55 -19.76 -8.59
C ARG A 159 5.22 -20.47 -8.77
N LYS A 160 4.53 -20.75 -7.66
CA LYS A 160 3.15 -21.26 -7.71
C LYS A 160 2.14 -20.13 -7.90
N PHE A 161 2.44 -18.95 -7.35
CA PHE A 161 1.52 -17.82 -7.31
C PHE A 161 2.21 -16.53 -7.74
N LEU A 162 1.57 -15.74 -8.59
CA LEU A 162 1.95 -14.36 -8.88
C LEU A 162 0.80 -13.43 -8.47
N LEU A 163 1.13 -12.32 -7.82
CA LEU A 163 0.17 -11.27 -7.45
C LEU A 163 0.53 -9.97 -8.16
N LEU A 164 -0.38 -9.47 -8.98
CA LEU A 164 -0.23 -8.24 -9.75
C LEU A 164 -1.31 -7.24 -9.32
N PRO A 165 -0.97 -6.22 -8.52
CA PRO A 165 -1.90 -5.15 -8.17
C PRO A 165 -1.88 -4.05 -9.23
N ILE A 166 -3.07 -3.53 -9.56
CA ILE A 166 -3.27 -2.49 -10.55
C ILE A 166 -4.17 -1.41 -9.97
N PHE A 167 -3.69 -0.17 -9.97
CA PHE A 167 -4.42 0.99 -9.49
C PHE A 167 -4.44 2.07 -10.56
N THR A 168 -5.57 2.26 -11.23
CA THR A 168 -5.66 3.17 -12.38
C THR A 168 -6.99 3.90 -12.42
N ARG A 169 -6.96 5.21 -12.71
CA ARG A 169 -8.16 6.08 -12.75
C ARG A 169 -9.06 5.96 -11.50
N SER A 170 -8.45 5.75 -10.33
CA SER A 170 -9.13 5.49 -9.05
C SER A 170 -9.97 4.21 -8.99
N GLU A 171 -9.77 3.30 -9.93
CA GLU A 171 -10.22 1.91 -9.85
C GLU A 171 -9.06 1.03 -9.40
N SER A 172 -9.37 -0.10 -8.78
CA SER A 172 -8.36 -0.99 -8.22
C SER A 172 -8.67 -2.43 -8.59
N TYR A 173 -7.63 -3.13 -9.00
CA TYR A 173 -7.71 -4.51 -9.46
C TYR A 173 -6.54 -5.32 -8.89
N LEU A 174 -6.80 -6.58 -8.59
CA LEU A 174 -5.77 -7.55 -8.23
C LEU A 174 -5.89 -8.76 -9.14
N THR A 175 -4.78 -9.14 -9.76
CA THR A 175 -4.68 -10.40 -10.48
C THR A 175 -3.85 -11.40 -9.70
N LEU A 176 -4.45 -12.56 -9.43
CA LEU A 176 -3.75 -13.74 -8.94
C LEU A 176 -3.54 -14.69 -10.12
N ILE A 177 -2.29 -15.06 -10.40
CA ILE A 177 -1.94 -16.10 -11.36
C ILE A 177 -1.50 -17.34 -10.57
N VAL A 178 -2.20 -18.44 -10.77
CA VAL A 178 -1.91 -19.75 -10.19
C VAL A 178 -1.28 -20.63 -11.25
N ASN A 179 -0.18 -21.29 -10.89
CA ASN A 179 0.61 -22.13 -11.79
C ASN A 179 1.02 -21.40 -13.09
N PRO A 180 1.82 -20.31 -13.00
CA PRO A 180 2.28 -19.59 -14.18
C PRO A 180 3.07 -20.47 -15.16
N ALA A 181 3.65 -21.61 -14.73
CA ALA A 181 4.28 -22.54 -15.65
C ALA A 181 3.31 -23.09 -16.72
N GLY A 182 2.01 -23.15 -16.44
CA GLY A 182 1.00 -23.71 -17.35
C GLY A 182 0.95 -23.02 -18.72
N VAL A 183 1.35 -21.74 -18.80
CA VAL A 183 1.38 -20.95 -20.05
C VAL A 183 2.64 -21.13 -20.89
N VAL A 184 3.62 -21.91 -20.43
CA VAL A 184 4.86 -22.18 -21.18
C VAL A 184 4.92 -23.64 -21.62
N LYS A 185 5.25 -23.86 -22.90
CA LYS A 185 5.51 -25.20 -23.43
C LYS A 185 7.02 -25.47 -23.40
N PRO A 186 7.52 -26.40 -22.57
CA PRO A 186 8.92 -26.83 -22.62
C PRO A 186 9.18 -27.76 -23.82
N GLU A 187 10.39 -27.72 -24.39
CA GLU A 187 10.78 -28.46 -25.59
C GLU A 187 10.70 -30.00 -25.44
N ASN A 188 10.99 -30.53 -24.24
CA ASN A 188 11.14 -31.98 -24.00
C ASN A 188 10.30 -32.51 -22.83
N ALA A 189 9.26 -31.79 -22.41
CA ALA A 189 8.39 -32.21 -21.32
C ALA A 189 6.91 -31.99 -21.64
N GLY A 190 6.04 -32.74 -20.97
CA GLY A 190 4.60 -32.51 -21.03
C GLY A 190 4.22 -31.13 -20.50
N ARG A 191 3.00 -30.66 -20.80
CA ARG A 191 2.51 -29.39 -20.28
C ARG A 191 2.44 -29.45 -18.74
N PRO A 192 2.95 -28.43 -18.02
CA PRO A 192 2.98 -28.40 -16.55
C PRO A 192 1.60 -28.11 -15.91
N GLY A 193 0.50 -28.58 -16.51
CA GLY A 193 -0.87 -28.34 -16.06
C GLY A 193 -1.46 -27.02 -16.56
N THR A 194 -2.66 -26.70 -16.07
CA THR A 194 -3.40 -25.49 -16.42
C THR A 194 -2.91 -24.28 -15.63
N CYS A 195 -2.83 -23.11 -16.27
CA CYS A 195 -2.63 -21.83 -15.61
C CYS A 195 -3.99 -21.22 -15.31
N THR A 196 -4.19 -20.70 -14.10
CA THR A 196 -5.44 -20.02 -13.74
C THR A 196 -5.16 -18.55 -13.43
N MET A 197 -5.95 -17.65 -13.99
CA MET A 197 -5.89 -16.23 -13.70
C MET A 197 -7.19 -15.76 -13.05
N VAL A 198 -7.12 -15.30 -11.80
CA VAL A 198 -8.25 -14.74 -11.08
C VAL A 198 -8.11 -13.22 -11.08
N ASN A 199 -9.06 -12.53 -11.70
CA ASN A 199 -9.11 -11.08 -11.79
C ASN A 199 -10.14 -10.54 -10.81
N ILE A 200 -9.68 -9.76 -9.83
CA ILE A 200 -10.52 -9.18 -8.78
C ILE A 200 -10.59 -7.67 -9.00
N GLY A 201 -11.79 -7.11 -9.15
CA GLY A 201 -11.99 -5.68 -9.35
C GLY A 201 -12.96 -5.05 -8.35
N THR A 202 -12.79 -3.76 -8.09
CA THR A 202 -13.76 -2.95 -7.31
C THR A 202 -14.95 -2.45 -8.14
N LYS A 203 -15.03 -2.90 -9.39
CA LYS A 203 -15.98 -2.49 -10.44
C LYS A 203 -15.98 -3.55 -11.54
N ASP A 204 -16.97 -3.49 -12.43
CA ASP A 204 -16.95 -4.12 -13.76
C ASP A 204 -15.55 -4.13 -14.41
N LEU A 205 -15.14 -5.32 -14.83
CA LEU A 205 -13.80 -5.62 -15.33
C LEU A 205 -13.66 -5.44 -16.84
N SER A 206 -14.69 -5.01 -17.57
CA SER A 206 -14.61 -4.85 -19.04
C SER A 206 -13.50 -3.89 -19.48
N PRO A 207 -13.34 -2.69 -18.87
CA PRO A 207 -12.22 -1.80 -19.21
C PRO A 207 -10.86 -2.40 -18.88
N TYR A 208 -10.80 -3.15 -17.77
CA TYR A 208 -9.60 -3.84 -17.31
C TYR A 208 -9.17 -4.93 -18.30
N LYS A 209 -10.11 -5.77 -18.76
CA LYS A 209 -9.87 -6.81 -19.76
C LYS A 209 -9.42 -6.28 -21.11
N ASN A 210 -9.91 -5.11 -21.51
CA ASN A 210 -9.54 -4.55 -22.81
C ASN A 210 -8.16 -3.90 -22.81
N ILE A 211 -7.66 -3.46 -21.65
CA ILE A 211 -6.46 -2.62 -21.55
C ILE A 211 -5.36 -3.35 -20.79
N VAL A 212 -5.63 -3.82 -19.59
CA VAL A 212 -4.59 -4.32 -18.67
C VAL A 212 -4.30 -5.80 -18.90
N LEU A 213 -5.33 -6.62 -19.07
CA LEU A 213 -5.17 -8.08 -19.22
C LEU A 213 -4.26 -8.49 -20.41
N PRO A 214 -4.37 -7.90 -21.61
CA PRO A 214 -3.46 -8.20 -22.73
C PRO A 214 -2.01 -7.81 -22.40
N ARG A 215 -1.81 -6.73 -21.63
CA ARG A 215 -0.49 -6.31 -21.14
C ARG A 215 0.08 -7.29 -20.12
N ILE A 216 -0.74 -7.89 -19.26
CA ILE A 216 -0.29 -8.99 -18.37
C ILE A 216 0.17 -10.19 -19.20
N HIS A 217 -0.59 -10.59 -20.23
CA HIS A 217 -0.17 -11.67 -21.14
C HIS A 217 1.16 -11.34 -21.81
N LYS A 218 1.33 -10.10 -22.28
CA LYS A 218 2.60 -9.63 -22.85
C LYS A 218 3.76 -9.69 -21.85
N VAL A 219 3.54 -9.30 -20.59
CA VAL A 219 4.56 -9.41 -19.54
C VAL A 219 4.98 -10.86 -19.32
N LEU A 220 4.03 -11.81 -19.27
CA LEU A 220 4.36 -13.24 -19.16
C LEU A 220 5.17 -13.72 -20.37
N GLU A 221 4.78 -13.34 -21.59
CA GLU A 221 5.53 -13.64 -22.81
C GLU A 221 6.97 -13.10 -22.75
N LEU A 222 7.17 -11.86 -22.32
CA LEU A 222 8.50 -11.25 -22.18
C LEU A 222 9.38 -12.00 -21.16
N PHE A 223 8.81 -12.42 -20.02
CA PHE A 223 9.53 -13.30 -19.10
C PHE A 223 9.88 -14.65 -19.71
N MET A 224 8.98 -15.23 -20.52
CA MET A 224 9.23 -16.51 -21.20
C MET A 224 10.41 -16.38 -22.17
N GLU A 225 10.39 -15.37 -23.04
CA GLU A 225 11.47 -15.14 -24.02
C GLU A 225 12.81 -14.86 -23.34
N ARG A 226 12.82 -14.16 -22.21
CA ARG A 226 14.04 -13.98 -21.41
C ARG A 226 14.61 -15.30 -20.86
N GLU A 227 13.74 -16.20 -20.40
CA GLU A 227 14.13 -17.46 -19.76
C GLU A 227 14.36 -18.60 -20.77
N LYS A 228 13.88 -18.43 -22.00
CA LYS A 228 13.96 -19.40 -23.11
C LYS A 228 15.34 -20.00 -23.33
N PRO A 229 16.45 -19.25 -23.37
CA PRO A 229 17.78 -19.83 -23.57
C PRO A 229 18.19 -20.81 -22.46
N ALA A 230 17.76 -20.56 -21.23
CA ALA A 230 18.15 -21.34 -20.06
C ALA A 230 17.20 -22.50 -19.77
N GLN A 231 15.89 -22.32 -20.00
CA GLN A 231 14.86 -23.30 -19.66
C GLN A 231 14.33 -24.11 -20.85
N ARG A 232 14.77 -23.82 -22.08
CA ARG A 232 14.29 -24.47 -23.32
C ARG A 232 12.77 -24.39 -23.47
N TYR A 233 12.22 -23.21 -23.22
CA TYR A 233 10.82 -22.92 -23.52
C TYR A 233 10.64 -22.79 -25.04
N GLU A 234 9.66 -23.46 -25.62
CA GLU A 234 9.39 -23.44 -27.05
C GLU A 234 8.54 -22.21 -27.41
N ARG A 235 7.43 -22.02 -26.70
CA ARG A 235 6.45 -20.96 -26.95
C ARG A 235 5.59 -20.62 -25.73
N PHE A 236 5.00 -19.43 -25.77
CA PHE A 236 3.91 -18.99 -24.90
C PHE A 236 2.57 -19.55 -25.41
N VAL A 237 1.67 -19.92 -24.51
CA VAL A 237 0.36 -20.53 -24.83
C VAL A 237 -0.74 -19.82 -24.04
N PRO A 238 -1.19 -18.62 -24.45
CA PRO A 238 -2.20 -17.86 -23.72
C PRO A 238 -3.55 -18.57 -23.64
N GLU A 239 -3.88 -19.44 -24.61
CA GLU A 239 -5.14 -20.19 -24.64
C GLU A 239 -5.23 -21.26 -23.53
N SER A 240 -4.15 -21.49 -22.79
CA SER A 240 -4.11 -22.40 -21.64
C SER A 240 -4.50 -21.72 -20.31
N ILE A 241 -4.80 -20.43 -20.34
CA ILE A 241 -5.20 -19.66 -19.16
C ILE A 241 -6.71 -19.83 -18.96
N GLU A 242 -7.10 -20.39 -17.82
CA GLU A 242 -8.47 -20.31 -17.32
C GLU A 242 -8.68 -19.02 -16.54
N GLU A 243 -9.61 -18.18 -16.97
CA GLU A 243 -9.86 -16.87 -16.35
C GLU A 243 -11.09 -16.90 -15.43
N PHE A 244 -10.96 -16.28 -14.26
CA PHE A 244 -12.04 -16.13 -13.28
C PHE A 244 -12.31 -14.67 -12.92
N GLU A 245 -13.60 -14.35 -12.98
CA GLU A 245 -14.29 -13.10 -12.66
C GLU A 245 -14.64 -12.86 -11.21
N ILE A 246 -14.08 -11.84 -10.53
CA ILE A 246 -14.60 -11.42 -9.22
C ILE A 246 -14.76 -9.92 -9.16
N VAL A 247 -15.97 -9.48 -8.89
CA VAL A 247 -16.28 -8.07 -8.62
C VAL A 247 -16.62 -7.95 -7.14
N LEU A 248 -15.84 -7.16 -6.40
CA LEU A 248 -16.10 -6.86 -5.01
C LEU A 248 -17.38 -6.01 -4.86
N PRO A 249 -18.03 -6.02 -3.69
CA PRO A 249 -19.15 -5.14 -3.40
C PRO A 249 -18.87 -3.69 -3.75
N GLN A 250 -19.92 -2.98 -4.17
CA GLN A 250 -19.81 -1.56 -4.48
C GLN A 250 -19.31 -0.78 -3.27
N MET A 251 -18.27 0.04 -3.48
CA MET A 251 -17.65 0.85 -2.43
C MET A 251 -17.34 2.26 -2.93
N ALA A 252 -17.20 3.20 -2.00
CA ALA A 252 -16.84 4.58 -2.31
C ALA A 252 -15.46 4.64 -2.99
N ARG A 253 -15.22 5.68 -3.80
CA ARG A 253 -13.95 5.86 -4.53
C ARG A 253 -12.72 5.81 -3.60
N ALA A 254 -12.85 6.38 -2.41
CA ALA A 254 -11.79 6.38 -1.39
C ALA A 254 -11.44 5.00 -0.85
N GLU A 255 -12.38 4.05 -0.94
CA GLU A 255 -12.22 2.69 -0.41
C GLU A 255 -11.58 1.73 -1.43
N LYS A 256 -11.65 2.04 -2.73
CA LYS A 256 -11.24 1.11 -3.80
C LYS A 256 -9.80 0.64 -3.68
N GLY A 257 -8.88 1.56 -3.37
CA GLY A 257 -7.48 1.23 -3.15
C GLY A 257 -7.29 0.26 -1.97
N PHE A 258 -8.06 0.44 -0.90
CA PHE A 258 -8.06 -0.46 0.26
C PHE A 258 -8.78 -1.79 -0.04
N GLY A 259 -9.78 -1.81 -0.91
CA GLY A 259 -10.42 -3.05 -1.36
C GLY A 259 -9.43 -3.98 -2.08
N MET A 260 -8.55 -3.43 -2.91
CA MET A 260 -7.45 -4.20 -3.52
C MET A 260 -6.43 -4.68 -2.48
N LEU A 261 -6.02 -3.83 -1.54
CA LEU A 261 -5.09 -4.23 -0.47
C LEU A 261 -5.72 -5.29 0.44
N TYR A 262 -7.02 -5.19 0.74
CA TYR A 262 -7.78 -6.21 1.46
C TYR A 262 -7.77 -7.53 0.71
N ALA A 263 -8.07 -7.53 -0.59
CA ALA A 263 -8.00 -8.75 -1.40
C ALA A 263 -6.61 -9.38 -1.35
N MET A 264 -5.56 -8.55 -1.39
CA MET A 264 -4.20 -9.03 -1.27
C MET A 264 -3.89 -9.59 0.13
N ASP A 265 -4.37 -8.94 1.20
CA ASP A 265 -4.26 -9.42 2.59
C ASP A 265 -4.93 -10.80 2.74
N GLN A 266 -6.09 -11.04 2.10
CA GLN A 266 -6.76 -12.35 2.16
C GLN A 266 -5.90 -13.50 1.60
N PHE A 267 -5.01 -13.22 0.64
CA PHE A 267 -4.07 -14.21 0.10
C PHE A 267 -2.75 -14.30 0.87
N LEU A 268 -2.34 -13.24 1.56
CA LEU A 268 -1.02 -13.16 2.20
C LEU A 268 -1.05 -13.38 3.72
N ASN A 269 -2.22 -13.29 4.34
CA ASN A 269 -2.42 -13.44 5.78
C ASN A 269 -2.06 -14.85 6.28
N GLU A 270 -1.36 -14.95 7.40
CA GLU A 270 -0.95 -16.21 8.02
C GLU A 270 -2.11 -17.17 8.34
N GLN A 271 -3.31 -16.64 8.60
CA GLN A 271 -4.50 -17.42 8.91
C GLN A 271 -5.12 -18.08 7.67
N LYS A 272 -4.85 -17.57 6.47
CA LYS A 272 -5.41 -18.05 5.20
C LYS A 272 -4.27 -18.43 4.26
N ARG A 273 -4.14 -19.71 3.94
CA ARG A 273 -3.11 -20.17 3.02
C ARG A 273 -3.52 -19.83 1.59
N ILE A 274 -2.65 -19.15 0.84
CA ILE A 274 -2.85 -18.88 -0.60
C ILE A 274 -3.08 -20.16 -1.42
N GLU A 275 -2.60 -21.32 -0.93
CA GLU A 275 -2.89 -22.62 -1.54
C GLU A 275 -4.39 -22.93 -1.59
N ASP A 276 -5.18 -22.40 -0.65
CA ASP A 276 -6.64 -22.48 -0.61
C ASP A 276 -7.32 -21.33 -1.39
N TRP A 277 -6.65 -20.78 -2.42
CA TRP A 277 -7.14 -19.63 -3.18
C TRP A 277 -8.60 -19.79 -3.65
N ARG A 278 -9.02 -21.00 -4.05
CA ARG A 278 -10.42 -21.29 -4.46
C ARG A 278 -11.42 -20.95 -3.35
N LYS A 279 -11.09 -21.30 -2.10
CA LYS A 279 -11.93 -20.96 -0.94
C LYS A 279 -11.91 -19.46 -0.69
N ILE A 280 -10.72 -18.84 -0.74
CA ILE A 280 -10.55 -17.39 -0.53
C ILE A 280 -11.41 -16.61 -1.54
N ILE A 281 -11.34 -16.95 -2.82
CA ILE A 281 -12.09 -16.26 -3.87
C ILE A 281 -13.60 -16.50 -3.79
N ASN A 282 -14.00 -17.64 -3.24
CA ASN A 282 -15.40 -17.94 -2.98
C ASN A 282 -15.92 -17.24 -1.73
N GLU A 283 -15.09 -16.62 -0.90
CA GLU A 283 -15.51 -15.93 0.33
C GLU A 283 -15.32 -14.41 0.24
N ILE A 284 -14.36 -13.97 -0.58
CA ILE A 284 -14.00 -12.56 -0.69
C ILE A 284 -15.19 -11.71 -1.14
N GLY A 285 -15.49 -10.66 -0.37
CA GLY A 285 -16.58 -9.74 -0.69
C GLY A 285 -18.00 -10.33 -0.55
N LYS A 286 -18.19 -11.56 -0.04
CA LYS A 286 -19.53 -12.12 0.21
C LYS A 286 -20.27 -11.46 1.38
N ASP A 287 -19.52 -10.98 2.36
CA ASP A 287 -20.01 -10.23 3.51
C ASP A 287 -19.43 -8.81 3.43
N PRO A 288 -20.18 -7.85 2.85
CA PRO A 288 -19.71 -6.48 2.68
C PRO A 288 -19.39 -5.79 4.01
N ASP A 289 -20.16 -6.05 5.06
CA ASP A 289 -19.97 -5.40 6.37
C ASP A 289 -18.67 -5.89 7.01
N ASN A 290 -18.44 -7.21 6.98
CA ASN A 290 -17.17 -7.76 7.45
C ASN A 290 -15.98 -7.28 6.60
N MET A 291 -16.13 -7.19 5.28
CA MET A 291 -15.09 -6.66 4.40
C MET A 291 -14.73 -5.21 4.74
N MET A 292 -15.73 -4.35 4.93
CA MET A 292 -15.51 -2.94 5.28
C MET A 292 -14.81 -2.78 6.62
N ARG A 293 -15.20 -3.60 7.62
CA ARG A 293 -14.51 -3.66 8.92
C ARG A 293 -13.06 -4.12 8.79
N ASP A 294 -12.81 -5.17 8.01
CA ASP A 294 -11.44 -5.68 7.77
C ASP A 294 -10.58 -4.64 7.03
N MET A 295 -11.17 -3.86 6.11
CA MET A 295 -10.51 -2.73 5.45
C MET A 295 -10.17 -1.61 6.43
N GLY A 296 -11.06 -1.30 7.39
CA GLY A 296 -10.76 -0.37 8.49
C GLY A 296 -9.60 -0.84 9.36
N ASN A 297 -9.64 -2.10 9.78
CA ASN A 297 -8.53 -2.73 10.53
C ASN A 297 -7.21 -2.70 9.74
N LEU A 298 -7.25 -2.90 8.43
CA LEU A 298 -6.08 -2.78 7.57
C LEU A 298 -5.53 -1.35 7.57
N ARG A 299 -6.38 -0.33 7.39
CA ARG A 299 -5.96 1.08 7.46
C ARG A 299 -5.29 1.41 8.80
N ILE A 300 -5.90 1.00 9.90
CA ILE A 300 -5.36 1.17 11.26
C ILE A 300 -3.95 0.54 11.37
N ARG A 301 -3.79 -0.72 10.93
CA ARG A 301 -2.49 -1.41 10.94
C ARG A 301 -1.44 -0.66 10.12
N LEU A 302 -1.82 -0.12 8.95
CA LEU A 302 -0.93 0.65 8.09
C LEU A 302 -0.55 1.99 8.73
N ALA A 303 -1.50 2.73 9.31
CA ALA A 303 -1.22 3.95 10.04
C ALA A 303 -0.23 3.70 11.19
N HIS A 304 -0.45 2.64 11.98
CA HIS A 304 0.47 2.24 13.04
C HIS A 304 1.88 1.91 12.53
N ALA A 305 1.99 1.24 11.39
CA ALA A 305 3.28 0.95 10.78
C ALA A 305 4.04 2.25 10.43
N VAL A 306 3.35 3.30 9.97
CA VAL A 306 3.96 4.63 9.74
C VAL A 306 4.44 5.23 11.06
N TYR A 307 3.57 5.32 12.08
CA TYR A 307 3.93 5.91 13.37
C TYR A 307 5.12 5.19 14.03
N LYS A 308 5.10 3.85 14.02
CA LYS A 308 6.20 3.05 14.55
C LYS A 308 7.51 3.35 13.84
N HIS A 309 7.51 3.44 12.51
CA HIS A 309 8.72 3.74 11.76
C HIS A 309 9.23 5.17 12.04
N VAL A 310 8.33 6.15 12.14
CA VAL A 310 8.69 7.53 12.50
C VAL A 310 9.33 7.58 13.90
N GLU A 311 8.80 6.82 14.85
CA GLU A 311 9.33 6.75 16.21
C GLU A 311 10.72 6.09 16.25
N THR A 312 10.91 4.96 15.56
CA THR A 312 12.16 4.19 15.64
C THR A 312 13.26 4.75 14.74
N GLU A 313 12.92 5.11 13.50
CA GLU A 313 13.88 5.45 12.43
C GLU A 313 13.74 6.90 11.95
N GLY A 314 12.62 7.57 12.24
CA GLY A 314 12.37 8.93 11.78
C GLY A 314 13.29 9.98 12.40
N GLY A 315 13.56 11.04 11.65
CA GLY A 315 14.30 12.22 12.11
C GLY A 315 13.50 13.09 13.09
N ARG A 316 14.14 14.14 13.60
CA ARG A 316 13.53 15.06 14.58
C ARG A 316 12.26 15.72 14.02
N ILE A 317 12.30 16.14 12.75
CA ILE A 317 11.17 16.77 12.05
C ILE A 317 9.99 15.81 12.00
N GLN A 318 10.19 14.60 11.49
CA GLN A 318 9.16 13.57 11.33
C GLN A 318 8.49 13.24 12.67
N ARG A 319 9.29 13.04 13.72
CA ARG A 319 8.77 12.78 15.07
C ARG A 319 7.97 13.97 15.62
N HIS A 320 8.44 15.20 15.39
CA HIS A 320 7.75 16.40 15.86
C HIS A 320 6.37 16.55 15.20
N ILE A 321 6.31 16.46 13.87
CA ILE A 321 5.06 16.63 13.12
C ILE A 321 4.06 15.49 13.39
N ALA A 322 4.54 14.23 13.49
CA ALA A 322 3.69 13.09 13.86
C ALA A 322 3.12 13.24 15.28
N LYS A 323 3.93 13.69 16.25
CA LYS A 323 3.47 13.96 17.61
C LYS A 323 2.41 15.06 17.64
N LYS A 324 2.60 16.15 16.89
CA LYS A 324 1.60 17.22 16.79
C LYS A 324 0.28 16.73 16.20
N ARG A 325 0.33 15.89 15.17
CA ARG A 325 -0.87 15.27 14.60
C ARG A 325 -1.64 14.44 15.63
N LEU A 326 -0.94 13.64 16.45
CA LEU A 326 -1.58 12.88 17.54
C LEU A 326 -2.25 13.79 18.58
N LEU A 327 -1.63 14.93 18.93
CA LEU A 327 -2.24 15.90 19.86
C LEU A 327 -3.50 16.55 19.28
N ILE A 328 -3.49 16.88 17.99
CA ILE A 328 -4.67 17.40 17.28
C ILE A 328 -5.79 16.37 17.30
N ALA A 329 -5.49 15.11 16.98
CA ALA A 329 -6.46 14.01 17.00
C ALA A 329 -7.04 13.78 18.40
N GLU A 330 -6.20 13.78 19.44
CA GLU A 330 -6.65 13.62 20.83
C GLU A 330 -7.55 14.77 21.28
N HIS A 331 -7.22 16.01 20.91
CA HIS A 331 -8.06 17.16 21.20
C HIS A 331 -9.42 17.05 20.52
N ARG A 332 -9.45 16.69 19.24
CA ARG A 332 -10.69 16.52 18.47
C ARG A 332 -11.57 15.43 19.08
N ARG A 333 -10.99 14.29 19.46
CA ARG A 333 -11.72 13.23 20.17
C ARG A 333 -12.39 13.74 21.44
N LYS A 334 -11.66 14.49 22.28
CA LYS A 334 -12.22 15.07 23.51
C LYS A 334 -13.39 16.03 23.24
N MET A 335 -13.34 16.78 22.12
CA MET A 335 -14.44 17.64 21.68
C MET A 335 -15.66 16.83 21.23
N ILE A 336 -15.46 15.66 20.61
CA ILE A 336 -16.53 14.76 20.19
C ILE A 336 -17.18 14.08 21.41
N GLU A 337 -16.36 13.53 22.31
CA GLU A 337 -16.82 12.89 23.56
C GLU A 337 -17.58 13.88 24.47
N SER A 338 -17.20 15.16 24.46
CA SER A 338 -17.89 16.22 25.21
C SER A 338 -19.16 16.74 24.51
N GLY A 339 -19.48 16.26 23.30
CA GLY A 339 -20.61 16.72 22.49
C GLY A 339 -20.44 18.13 21.90
N GLN A 340 -19.22 18.69 21.96
CA GLN A 340 -18.88 19.99 21.38
C GLN A 340 -18.60 19.91 19.87
N GLU A 341 -18.37 18.70 19.35
CA GLU A 341 -18.27 18.38 17.93
C GLU A 341 -19.10 17.11 17.65
N THR A 342 -19.81 17.04 16.52
CA THR A 342 -20.61 15.88 16.15
C THR A 342 -19.88 15.07 15.09
N VAL A 343 -19.71 13.76 15.34
CA VAL A 343 -19.16 12.79 14.40
C VAL A 343 -20.03 11.52 14.46
N ASP A 344 -20.04 10.76 13.36
CA ASP A 344 -20.80 9.52 13.26
C ASP A 344 -20.33 8.48 14.29
N LYS A 345 -21.27 7.77 14.93
CA LYS A 345 -21.05 7.08 16.22
C LYS A 345 -20.23 5.78 16.13
N GLU A 346 -20.02 5.22 14.95
CA GLU A 346 -19.31 3.92 14.78
C GLU A 346 -17.79 4.02 15.00
N SER A 347 -17.16 5.17 14.73
CA SER A 347 -15.70 5.37 14.80
C SER A 347 -15.12 5.39 16.23
N VAL A 348 -15.96 5.49 17.28
CA VAL A 348 -15.51 5.66 18.67
C VAL A 348 -15.03 4.33 19.30
N SER A 349 -15.66 3.19 19.00
CA SER A 349 -15.37 1.91 19.68
C SER A 349 -14.06 1.24 19.22
N GLU A 350 -13.60 1.50 17.99
CA GLU A 350 -12.37 0.92 17.44
C GLU A 350 -11.11 1.62 17.99
N ILE A 351 -11.24 2.88 18.44
CA ILE A 351 -10.15 3.69 18.99
C ILE A 351 -9.83 3.31 20.44
N GLU A 352 -10.83 2.91 21.25
CA GLU A 352 -10.60 2.43 22.62
C GLU A 352 -9.64 1.22 22.62
N ARG A 353 -9.80 0.31 21.66
CA ARG A 353 -8.90 -0.83 21.45
C ARG A 353 -7.48 -0.43 21.05
N VAL A 354 -7.34 0.66 20.29
CA VAL A 354 -6.04 1.17 19.83
C VAL A 354 -5.27 1.87 20.94
N ILE A 355 -5.95 2.63 21.78
CA ILE A 355 -5.35 3.33 22.93
C ILE A 355 -4.93 2.32 23.99
N GLU A 356 -5.75 1.31 24.26
CA GLU A 356 -5.38 0.20 25.16
C GLU A 356 -4.12 -0.52 24.65
N TRP A 357 -4.02 -0.77 23.34
CA TRP A 357 -2.82 -1.38 22.75
C TRP A 357 -1.58 -0.48 22.80
N LEU A 358 -1.71 0.83 22.58
CA LEU A 358 -0.59 1.77 22.69
C LEU A 358 -0.10 1.91 24.14
N ALA A 359 -1.02 1.86 25.10
CA ALA A 359 -0.69 1.83 26.52
C ALA A 359 0.03 0.52 26.91
N ASP A 360 -0.43 -0.62 26.40
CA ASP A 360 0.20 -1.93 26.61
C ASP A 360 1.59 -2.02 25.96
N THR A 361 1.75 -1.50 24.73
CA THR A 361 3.02 -1.49 24.01
C THR A 361 4.07 -0.60 24.67
N LYS A 362 3.66 0.57 25.17
CA LYS A 362 4.51 1.46 25.98
C LYS A 362 4.94 0.82 27.30
N THR A 363 4.10 -0.06 27.85
CA THR A 363 4.37 -0.80 29.10
C THR A 363 5.36 -1.94 28.84
N LYS A 364 5.13 -2.75 27.80
CA LYS A 364 6.04 -3.83 27.36
C LYS A 364 7.43 -3.31 26.95
N LEU A 365 7.51 -2.19 26.24
CA LEU A 365 8.78 -1.54 25.89
C LEU A 365 9.54 -1.03 27.12
N ARG A 366 8.84 -0.56 28.17
CA ARG A 366 9.49 -0.17 29.43
C ARG A 366 10.03 -1.38 30.20
N GLU A 367 9.38 -2.53 30.09
CA GLU A 367 9.83 -3.79 30.70
C GLU A 367 11.04 -4.38 29.95
N GLU A 368 11.04 -4.35 28.61
CA GLU A 368 12.19 -4.78 27.80
C GLU A 368 13.41 -3.87 27.98
N ILE A 369 13.23 -2.55 28.09
CA ILE A 369 14.31 -1.61 28.42
C ILE A 369 14.86 -1.84 29.84
N LYS A 370 14.02 -2.28 30.78
CA LYS A 370 14.47 -2.68 32.13
C LYS A 370 15.30 -3.96 32.10
N TYR A 371 14.99 -4.90 31.21
CA TYR A 371 15.72 -6.17 31.07
C TYR A 371 17.07 -6.01 30.33
N VAL A 372 17.20 -5.03 29.43
CA VAL A 372 18.48 -4.73 28.74
C VAL A 372 19.40 -3.83 29.58
N GLY A 373 18.91 -3.28 30.71
CA GLY A 373 19.65 -2.42 31.64
C GLY A 373 20.41 -3.14 32.77
N ILE A 374 20.63 -4.46 32.66
CA ILE A 374 21.63 -5.19 33.47
C ILE A 374 22.42 -6.08 32.51
N LEU A 375 23.52 -5.54 31.98
CA LEU A 375 24.81 -6.20 31.75
C LEU A 375 25.87 -5.13 31.49
#